data_AF-A0A819VJW9-F1
#
_entry.id   AF-A0A819VJW9-F1
#
_cell.length_a   1.000
_cell.length_b   1.000
_cell.length_c   1.000
_cell.angle_alpha   90.00
_cell.angle_beta   90.00
_cell.angle_gamma   90.00
#
_symmetry.space_group_name_H-M   'P 1'
#
loop_
_entity.id
_entity.type
_entity.pdbx_description
1 polymer ?
#
loop_
_entity_poly.entity_id
_entity_poly.type
_entity_poly.pdbx_seq_one_letter_code
_entity_poly.pdbx_strand_id
1 'polypeptide(L)'
;MAGAYDTEQKRMIDRIKYIVFRESRDAGGTFINGQWIAGKIHHTTRFVTEWWEKSYDQCFTDYSNAGRKLKLSQVSQDIIHKASGRQGKSCSIVAKEIGEEPKKYVTGRTINNYRHREGLKPFHVIPKPLKSETHISNRLWLCDWLEDWTEEDFLHLAPSDKFYVWLVRRSNYQNDKIWALGVEDIEEDERYREMGQNQICIWIFIMFTCKRLLWLIKDKGEACTGEYFHDRILTQNVIPFLNNEENAIDPDEVTFVHDNVPCM
;
A
#
# COMPACT_ATOMS: atom_id res chain seq x y z
N MET A 1 14.81 -23.28 -26.39
CA MET A 1 15.21 -21.87 -26.18
C MET A 1 14.40 -20.98 -27.12
N ALA A 2 13.21 -20.54 -26.71
CA ALA A 2 12.39 -19.59 -27.47
C ALA A 2 12.65 -18.19 -26.91
N GLY A 3 13.82 -17.64 -27.24
CA GLY A 3 14.33 -16.41 -26.64
C GLY A 3 13.93 -15.16 -27.43
N ALA A 4 13.28 -14.22 -26.75
CA ALA A 4 13.47 -12.76 -26.82
C ALA A 4 13.43 -12.00 -28.17
N TYR A 5 13.14 -12.63 -29.31
CA TYR A 5 13.38 -12.05 -30.64
C TYR A 5 12.13 -11.77 -31.48
N ASP A 6 10.96 -11.59 -30.86
CA ASP A 6 9.68 -11.48 -31.58
C ASP A 6 8.90 -10.21 -31.22
N THR A 7 9.56 -9.06 -31.31
CA THR A 7 8.88 -7.75 -31.18
C THR A 7 8.33 -7.31 -32.54
N GLU A 8 7.18 -6.64 -32.56
CA GLU A 8 6.58 -6.12 -33.81
C GLU A 8 7.54 -5.15 -34.53
N GLN A 9 8.36 -4.40 -33.76
CA GLN A 9 9.40 -3.55 -34.32
C GLN A 9 10.44 -4.34 -35.13
N LYS A 10 10.85 -5.53 -34.65
CA LYS A 10 11.79 -6.39 -35.39
C LYS A 10 11.11 -6.99 -36.63
N ARG A 11 9.86 -7.41 -36.52
CA ARG A 11 9.06 -7.88 -37.67
C ARG A 11 8.92 -6.81 -38.74
N MET A 12 8.69 -5.55 -38.35
CA MET A 12 8.64 -4.41 -39.26
C MET A 12 9.99 -4.17 -39.96
N ILE A 13 11.10 -4.21 -39.21
CA ILE A 13 12.45 -4.11 -39.79
C ILE A 13 12.70 -5.24 -40.81
N ASP A 14 12.29 -6.47 -40.50
CA ASP A 14 12.47 -7.61 -41.39
C ASP A 14 11.61 -7.47 -42.67
N ARG A 15 10.38 -6.95 -42.56
CA ARG A 15 9.52 -6.59 -43.72
C ARG A 15 10.15 -5.51 -44.60
N ILE A 16 10.77 -4.48 -44.00
CA ILE A 16 11.45 -3.41 -44.75
C ILE A 16 12.70 -3.94 -45.46
N LYS A 17 13.57 -4.67 -44.74
CA LYS A 17 14.78 -5.29 -45.32
C LYS A 17 14.44 -6.18 -46.50
N TYR A 18 13.36 -6.94 -46.37
CA TYR A 18 12.82 -7.77 -47.42
C TYR A 18 12.53 -6.99 -48.71
N ILE A 19 11.78 -5.88 -48.62
CA ILE A 19 11.47 -5.05 -49.81
C ILE A 19 12.75 -4.51 -50.42
N VAL A 20 13.67 -3.99 -49.60
CA VAL A 20 14.95 -3.45 -50.09
C VAL A 20 15.73 -4.51 -50.88
N PHE A 21 15.75 -5.77 -50.42
CA PHE A 21 16.43 -6.84 -51.15
C PHE A 21 15.71 -7.24 -52.44
N ARG A 22 14.37 -7.19 -52.48
CA ARG A 22 13.61 -7.37 -53.73
C ARG A 22 13.94 -6.28 -54.75
N GLU A 23 13.87 -5.01 -54.35
CA GLU A 23 14.21 -3.88 -55.24
C GLU A 23 15.66 -3.98 -55.73
N SER A 24 16.60 -4.38 -54.86
CA SER A 24 18.01 -4.59 -55.22
C SER A 24 18.21 -5.71 -56.25
N ARG A 25 17.39 -6.77 -56.17
CA ARG A 25 17.37 -7.83 -57.17
C ARG A 25 16.85 -7.30 -58.51
N ASP A 26 15.75 -6.56 -58.47
CA ASP A 26 15.10 -6.01 -59.66
C ASP A 26 15.99 -4.97 -60.36
N ALA A 27 16.86 -4.29 -59.60
CA ALA A 27 17.92 -3.41 -60.09
C ALA A 27 19.17 -4.14 -60.65
N GLY A 28 19.16 -5.48 -60.76
CA GLY A 28 20.23 -6.26 -61.37
C GLY A 28 21.05 -7.12 -60.42
N GLY A 29 20.69 -7.20 -59.13
CA GLY A 29 21.29 -8.10 -58.14
C GLY A 29 20.87 -9.57 -58.34
N THR A 30 21.28 -10.20 -59.43
CA THR A 30 20.80 -11.53 -59.87
C THR A 30 21.09 -12.68 -58.90
N PHE A 31 22.05 -12.54 -57.99
CA PHE A 31 22.33 -13.52 -56.93
C PHE A 31 21.31 -13.50 -55.79
N ILE A 32 20.51 -12.44 -55.68
CA ILE A 32 19.50 -12.28 -54.63
C ILE A 32 18.26 -13.10 -55.00
N ASN A 33 18.05 -14.21 -54.30
CA ASN A 33 16.87 -15.06 -54.45
C ASN A 33 16.16 -15.26 -53.12
N GLY A 34 14.96 -15.87 -53.15
CA GLY A 34 14.14 -16.02 -51.95
C GLY A 34 14.80 -16.81 -50.82
N GLN A 35 15.63 -17.81 -51.15
CA GLN A 35 16.40 -18.56 -50.14
C GLN A 35 17.49 -17.70 -49.51
N TRP A 36 18.18 -16.90 -50.31
CA TRP A 36 19.20 -15.97 -49.84
C TRP A 36 18.59 -14.92 -48.90
N ILE A 37 17.45 -14.33 -49.29
CA ILE A 37 16.73 -13.34 -48.46
C ILE A 37 16.31 -13.98 -47.14
N ALA A 38 15.67 -15.16 -47.18
CA ALA A 38 15.23 -15.89 -45.99
C ALA A 38 16.39 -16.14 -45.01
N GLY A 39 17.56 -16.53 -45.53
CA GLY A 39 18.77 -16.71 -44.75
C GLY A 39 19.31 -15.41 -44.13
N LYS A 40 19.16 -14.25 -44.80
CA LYS A 40 19.61 -12.95 -44.30
C LYS A 40 18.71 -12.32 -43.25
N ILE A 41 17.41 -12.54 -43.34
CA ILE A 41 16.44 -12.02 -42.35
C ILE A 41 16.11 -13.06 -41.26
N HIS A 42 16.72 -14.25 -41.31
CA HIS A 42 16.46 -15.37 -40.40
C HIS A 42 14.97 -15.79 -40.33
N HIS A 43 14.28 -15.78 -41.47
CA HIS A 43 12.89 -16.23 -41.60
C HIS A 43 12.78 -17.42 -42.56
N THR A 44 11.57 -17.97 -42.64
CA THR A 44 11.28 -19.05 -43.59
C THR A 44 11.15 -18.53 -45.01
N THR A 45 11.44 -19.38 -46.01
CA THR A 45 11.18 -19.07 -47.42
C THR A 45 9.71 -18.80 -47.70
N ARG A 46 8.80 -19.45 -46.95
CA ARG A 46 7.36 -19.19 -47.00
C ARG A 46 7.02 -17.74 -46.64
N PHE A 47 7.63 -17.19 -45.58
CA PHE A 47 7.46 -15.79 -45.21
C PHE A 47 7.91 -14.86 -46.36
N VAL A 48 9.05 -15.16 -46.98
CA VAL A 48 9.57 -14.43 -48.15
C VAL A 48 8.59 -14.49 -49.33
N THR A 49 7.96 -15.64 -49.60
CA THR A 49 6.95 -15.77 -50.67
C THR A 49 5.66 -15.00 -50.36
N GLU A 50 5.15 -15.09 -49.13
CA GLU A 50 3.92 -14.40 -48.70
C GLU A 50 4.05 -12.86 -48.78
N TRP A 51 5.26 -12.33 -48.64
CA TRP A 51 5.56 -10.90 -48.71
C TRP A 51 6.00 -10.40 -50.10
N TRP A 52 6.11 -11.30 -51.08
CA TRP A 52 6.66 -11.02 -52.41
C TRP A 52 5.99 -9.91 -53.19
N GLU A 53 4.67 -9.88 -53.12
CA GLU A 53 3.85 -8.91 -53.85
C GLU A 53 3.43 -7.72 -52.97
N LYS A 54 3.95 -7.64 -51.73
CA LYS A 54 3.55 -6.60 -50.77
C LYS A 54 4.30 -5.28 -51.04
N SER A 55 3.59 -4.16 -50.85
CA SER A 55 4.15 -2.82 -50.99
C SER A 55 4.80 -2.32 -49.70
N TYR A 56 5.56 -1.23 -49.79
CA TYR A 56 6.20 -0.59 -48.65
C TYR A 56 5.18 -0.20 -47.57
N ASP A 57 4.04 0.36 -47.96
CA ASP A 57 2.97 0.77 -47.04
C ASP A 57 2.39 -0.40 -46.23
N GLN A 58 2.36 -1.60 -46.83
CA GLN A 58 1.89 -2.80 -46.15
C GLN A 58 2.84 -3.31 -45.07
N CYS A 59 4.10 -2.84 -45.05
CA CYS A 59 5.03 -3.16 -43.95
C CYS A 59 4.63 -2.49 -42.63
N PHE A 60 3.96 -1.34 -42.70
CA PHE A 60 3.52 -0.53 -41.55
C PHE A 60 2.07 -0.80 -41.16
N THR A 61 1.40 -1.76 -41.81
CA THR A 61 0.06 -2.15 -41.39
C THR A 61 0.12 -2.67 -39.96
N ASP A 62 -0.60 -2.00 -39.06
CA ASP A 62 -0.61 -2.34 -37.64
C ASP A 62 -1.42 -3.61 -37.40
N TYR A 63 -0.72 -4.71 -37.12
CA TYR A 63 -1.32 -5.98 -36.74
C TYR A 63 -1.55 -6.10 -35.23
N SER A 64 -1.37 -5.04 -34.43
CA SER A 64 -1.65 -5.03 -32.99
C SER A 64 -3.09 -5.49 -32.65
N ASN A 65 -4.02 -5.26 -33.57
CA ASN A 65 -5.43 -5.66 -33.46
C ASN A 65 -5.74 -7.08 -33.96
N ALA A 66 -4.75 -7.83 -34.47
CA ALA A 66 -4.92 -9.23 -34.87
C ALA A 66 -4.98 -10.19 -33.67
N GLY A 67 -4.86 -9.67 -32.44
CA GLY A 67 -4.98 -10.42 -31.20
C GLY A 67 -6.39 -10.94 -30.93
N ARG A 68 -6.49 -11.89 -29.99
CA ARG A 68 -7.77 -12.44 -29.54
C ARG A 68 -8.67 -11.31 -29.01
N LYS A 69 -9.90 -11.22 -29.52
CA LYS A 69 -10.92 -10.26 -29.05
C LYS A 69 -11.02 -10.25 -27.53
N LEU A 70 -11.22 -9.06 -26.96
CA LEU A 70 -11.42 -8.87 -25.52
C LEU A 70 -12.56 -9.77 -25.03
N LYS A 71 -12.30 -10.55 -23.97
CA LYS A 71 -13.32 -11.42 -23.35
C LYS A 71 -14.46 -10.65 -22.69
N LEU A 72 -14.30 -9.34 -22.48
CA LEU A 72 -15.25 -8.49 -21.75
C LEU A 72 -16.09 -7.67 -22.73
N SER A 73 -17.41 -7.88 -22.68
CA SER A 73 -18.39 -7.02 -23.36
C SER A 73 -18.39 -5.61 -22.75
N GLN A 74 -18.87 -4.60 -23.48
CA GLN A 74 -18.99 -3.23 -22.96
C GLN A 74 -19.77 -3.20 -21.64
N VAL A 75 -20.90 -3.90 -21.59
CA VAL A 75 -21.71 -4.01 -20.37
C VAL A 75 -20.91 -4.58 -19.18
N SER A 76 -20.06 -5.59 -19.43
CA SER A 76 -19.19 -6.14 -18.40
C SER A 76 -18.14 -5.13 -17.93
N GLN A 77 -17.62 -4.31 -18.83
CA GLN A 77 -16.68 -3.24 -18.51
C GLN A 77 -17.36 -2.16 -17.65
N ASP A 78 -18.59 -1.77 -18.00
CA ASP A 78 -19.37 -0.79 -17.24
C ASP A 78 -19.67 -1.27 -15.82
N ILE A 79 -20.00 -2.57 -15.64
CA ILE A 79 -20.14 -3.19 -14.33
C ILE A 79 -18.83 -3.11 -13.54
N ILE A 80 -17.69 -3.44 -14.16
CA ILE A 80 -16.38 -3.35 -13.52
C ILE A 80 -16.06 -1.91 -13.11
N HIS A 81 -16.32 -0.91 -13.96
CA HIS A 81 -16.10 0.49 -13.65
C HIS A 81 -17.00 0.98 -12.52
N LYS A 82 -18.31 0.66 -12.56
CA LYS A 82 -19.27 1.02 -11.50
C LYS A 82 -18.92 0.39 -10.15
N ALA A 83 -18.35 -0.81 -10.17
CA ALA A 83 -17.86 -1.49 -8.97
C ALA A 83 -16.50 -0.95 -8.49
N SER A 84 -15.70 -0.36 -9.39
CA SER A 84 -14.41 0.23 -9.04
C SER A 84 -14.64 1.56 -8.33
N GLY A 85 -14.14 1.69 -7.10
CA GLY A 85 -14.44 2.82 -6.21
C GLY A 85 -15.47 2.50 -5.11
N ARG A 86 -16.12 1.33 -5.15
CA ARG A 86 -16.97 0.85 -4.06
C ARG A 86 -16.18 -0.07 -3.13
N GLN A 87 -16.31 0.12 -1.82
CA GLN A 87 -15.71 -0.76 -0.83
C GLN A 87 -16.33 -2.17 -0.90
N GLY A 88 -15.51 -3.20 -0.68
CA GLY A 88 -15.96 -4.59 -0.60
C GLY A 88 -16.26 -5.28 -1.95
N LYS A 89 -16.05 -4.62 -3.09
CA LYS A 89 -16.26 -5.22 -4.43
C LYS A 89 -15.02 -5.96 -4.94
N SER A 90 -14.81 -7.17 -4.41
CA SER A 90 -13.73 -8.07 -4.87
C SER A 90 -13.95 -8.53 -6.32
N CYS A 91 -12.88 -8.90 -7.01
CA CYS A 91 -12.97 -9.40 -8.40
C CYS A 91 -13.90 -10.63 -8.52
N SER A 92 -13.99 -11.47 -7.47
CA SER A 92 -14.90 -12.61 -7.43
C SER A 92 -16.36 -12.20 -7.29
N ILE A 93 -16.65 -11.14 -6.53
CA ILE A 93 -18.01 -10.59 -6.40
C ILE A 93 -18.46 -9.98 -7.73
N VAL A 94 -17.59 -9.18 -8.36
CA VAL A 94 -17.88 -8.57 -9.67
C VAL A 94 -18.04 -9.64 -10.76
N ALA A 95 -17.29 -10.75 -10.69
CA ALA A 95 -17.48 -11.89 -11.59
C ALA A 95 -18.87 -12.53 -11.45
N LYS A 96 -19.38 -12.66 -10.23
CA LYS A 96 -20.73 -13.15 -9.97
C LYS A 96 -21.79 -12.20 -10.52
N GLU A 97 -21.64 -10.88 -10.29
CA GLU A 97 -22.55 -9.86 -10.83
C GLU A 97 -22.63 -9.91 -12.36
N ILE A 98 -21.50 -10.06 -13.04
CA ILE A 98 -21.49 -10.23 -14.51
C ILE A 98 -22.12 -11.57 -14.93
N GLY A 99 -21.97 -12.60 -14.11
CA GLY A 99 -22.55 -13.93 -14.34
C GLY A 99 -24.07 -14.02 -14.15
N GLU A 100 -24.69 -13.01 -13.54
CA GLU A 100 -26.16 -12.89 -13.46
C GLU A 100 -26.76 -12.54 -14.83
N GLU A 101 -25.97 -12.02 -15.77
CA GLU A 101 -26.41 -11.78 -17.14
C GLU A 101 -26.44 -13.08 -17.98
N PRO A 102 -27.51 -13.33 -18.76
CA PRO A 102 -27.63 -14.54 -19.56
C PRO A 102 -26.44 -14.73 -20.50
N LYS A 103 -25.84 -15.94 -20.46
CA LYS A 103 -24.73 -16.37 -21.33
C LYS A 103 -23.41 -15.60 -21.14
N LYS A 104 -23.23 -14.86 -20.05
CA LYS A 104 -21.94 -14.22 -19.73
C LYS A 104 -21.24 -14.97 -18.61
N TYR A 105 -19.98 -15.33 -18.84
CA TYR A 105 -19.13 -15.94 -17.83
C TYR A 105 -17.75 -15.30 -17.88
N VAL A 106 -17.36 -14.68 -16.76
CA VAL A 106 -16.09 -13.99 -16.62
C VAL A 106 -15.45 -14.44 -15.32
N THR A 107 -14.16 -14.77 -15.36
CA THR A 107 -13.42 -15.16 -14.14
C THR A 107 -12.90 -13.92 -13.41
N GLY A 108 -12.75 -14.01 -12.08
CA GLY A 108 -12.14 -12.94 -11.29
C GLY A 108 -10.74 -12.54 -11.78
N ARG A 109 -9.96 -13.49 -12.33
CA ARG A 109 -8.66 -13.21 -12.96
C ARG A 109 -8.79 -12.32 -14.21
N THR A 110 -9.82 -12.52 -15.01
CA THR A 110 -10.08 -11.68 -16.21
C THR A 110 -10.39 -10.24 -15.79
N ILE A 111 -11.18 -10.07 -14.73
CA ILE A 111 -11.50 -8.75 -14.16
C ILE A 111 -10.25 -8.09 -13.57
N ASN A 112 -9.42 -8.85 -12.87
CA ASN A 112 -8.17 -8.34 -12.31
C ASN A 112 -7.23 -7.81 -13.40
N ASN A 113 -7.03 -8.59 -14.47
CA ASN A 113 -6.21 -8.18 -15.61
C ASN A 113 -6.76 -6.91 -16.28
N TYR A 114 -8.09 -6.81 -16.43
CA TYR A 114 -8.73 -5.60 -16.95
C TYR A 114 -8.46 -4.39 -16.05
N ARG A 115 -8.71 -4.50 -14.74
CA ARG A 115 -8.46 -3.42 -13.78
C ARG A 115 -7.02 -2.91 -13.84
N HIS A 116 -6.04 -3.81 -13.87
CA HIS A 116 -4.63 -3.44 -14.00
C HIS A 116 -4.33 -2.70 -15.31
N ARG A 117 -4.88 -3.17 -16.44
CA ARG A 117 -4.69 -2.54 -17.75
C ARG A 117 -5.29 -1.13 -17.80
N GLU A 118 -6.46 -0.93 -17.19
CA GLU A 118 -7.10 0.38 -17.08
C GLU A 118 -6.45 1.27 -15.98
N GLY A 119 -5.35 0.84 -15.37
CA GLY A 119 -4.64 1.60 -14.34
C GLY A 119 -5.32 1.65 -12.96
N LEU A 120 -6.36 0.85 -12.75
CA LEU A 120 -7.07 0.75 -11.47
C LEU A 120 -6.22 -0.01 -10.46
N LYS A 121 -5.98 0.61 -9.29
CA LYS A 121 -5.16 0.04 -8.21
C LYS A 121 -6.03 -0.35 -7.01
N PRO A 122 -5.71 -1.45 -6.31
CA PRO A 122 -6.32 -1.74 -5.03
C PRO A 122 -5.78 -0.77 -3.98
N PHE A 123 -6.67 -0.24 -3.13
CA PHE A 123 -6.31 0.58 -1.98
C PHE A 123 -6.76 -0.13 -0.71
N HIS A 124 -5.88 -0.14 0.30
CA HIS A 124 -6.26 -0.57 1.64
C HIS A 124 -7.12 0.51 2.28
N VAL A 125 -8.27 0.12 2.81
CA VAL A 125 -9.08 1.02 3.63
C VAL A 125 -8.36 1.18 4.96
N ILE A 126 -7.93 2.40 5.27
CA ILE A 126 -7.35 2.73 6.57
C ILE A 126 -8.53 2.87 7.54
N PRO A 127 -8.67 1.99 8.55
CA PRO A 127 -9.73 2.11 9.54
C PRO A 127 -9.53 3.41 10.29
N LYS A 128 -10.51 4.31 10.22
CA LYS A 128 -10.56 5.49 11.07
C LYS A 128 -11.49 5.17 12.24
N PRO A 129 -11.12 5.55 13.49
CA PRO A 129 -12.02 5.38 14.61
C PRO A 129 -13.34 6.12 14.32
N LEU A 130 -14.46 5.47 14.61
CA LEU A 130 -15.77 6.12 14.53
C LEU A 130 -15.80 7.19 15.62
N LYS A 131 -15.85 8.45 15.20
CA LYS A 131 -15.92 9.59 16.12
C LYS A 131 -17.40 9.86 16.41
N SER A 132 -17.74 10.03 17.68
CA SER A 132 -19.01 10.64 18.05
C SER A 132 -19.06 12.08 17.56
N GLU A 133 -20.26 12.63 17.45
CA GLU A 133 -20.46 14.04 17.10
C GLU A 133 -19.70 14.95 18.08
N THR A 134 -19.76 14.64 19.38
CA THR A 134 -19.00 15.34 20.43
C THR A 134 -17.48 15.33 20.17
N HIS A 135 -16.91 14.19 19.77
CA HIS A 135 -15.48 14.12 19.43
C HIS A 135 -15.12 14.92 18.18
N ILE A 136 -16.05 15.06 17.23
CA ILE A 136 -15.83 15.91 16.05
C ILE A 136 -15.84 17.37 16.48
N SER A 137 -16.88 17.80 17.21
CA SER A 137 -17.03 19.18 17.68
C SER A 137 -15.88 19.62 18.57
N ASN A 138 -15.46 18.81 19.55
CA ASN A 138 -14.34 19.16 20.43
C ASN A 138 -13.02 19.30 19.67
N ARG A 139 -12.82 18.52 18.61
CA ARG A 139 -11.61 18.63 17.78
C ARG A 139 -11.63 19.88 16.91
N LEU A 140 -12.78 20.23 16.35
CA LEU A 140 -12.92 21.47 15.59
C LEU A 140 -12.70 22.67 16.50
N TRP A 141 -13.37 22.69 17.66
CA TRP A 141 -13.15 23.72 18.68
C TRP A 141 -11.68 23.85 19.09
N LEU A 142 -10.99 22.72 19.33
CA LEU A 142 -9.56 22.76 19.66
C LEU A 142 -8.73 23.33 18.51
N CYS A 143 -9.04 22.98 17.26
CA CYS A 143 -8.34 23.53 16.09
C CYS A 143 -8.58 25.03 15.94
N ASP A 144 -9.82 25.50 16.11
CA ASP A 144 -10.17 26.92 16.06
C ASP A 144 -9.49 27.68 17.22
N TRP A 145 -9.42 27.08 18.41
CA TRP A 145 -8.75 27.67 19.57
C TRP A 145 -7.23 27.78 19.39
N LEU A 146 -6.62 26.86 18.65
CA LEU A 146 -5.19 26.87 18.34
C LEU A 146 -4.85 27.65 17.06
N GLU A 147 -5.83 28.22 16.35
CA GLU A 147 -5.61 28.89 15.05
C GLU A 147 -4.69 30.11 15.18
N ASP A 148 -4.84 30.85 16.27
CA ASP A 148 -4.07 32.07 16.55
C ASP A 148 -2.74 31.81 17.28
N TRP A 149 -2.39 30.54 17.55
CA TRP A 149 -1.16 30.19 18.26
C TRP A 149 0.07 30.33 17.38
N THR A 150 1.11 30.95 17.94
CA THR A 150 2.44 31.10 17.36
C THR A 150 3.36 29.97 17.79
N GLU A 151 4.54 29.87 17.16
CA GLU A 151 5.58 28.91 17.58
C GLU A 151 5.98 29.09 19.04
N GLU A 152 5.98 30.32 19.54
CA GLU A 152 6.30 30.65 20.93
C GLU A 152 5.30 30.01 21.89
N ASP A 153 3.99 30.14 21.62
CA ASP A 153 2.93 29.54 22.44
C ASP A 153 3.10 28.01 22.57
N PHE A 154 3.50 27.33 21.49
CA PHE A 154 3.77 25.89 21.52
C PHE A 154 4.97 25.51 22.40
N LEU A 155 5.93 26.42 22.62
CA LEU A 155 7.07 26.16 23.50
C LEU A 155 6.67 26.14 24.99
N HIS A 156 5.54 26.74 25.34
CA HIS A 156 4.98 26.72 26.70
C HIS A 156 4.09 25.49 26.96
N LEU A 157 3.91 24.60 25.99
CA LEU A 157 3.18 23.36 26.21
C LEU A 157 4.00 22.34 27.02
N ALA A 158 3.33 21.72 27.99
CA ALA A 158 3.79 20.55 28.71
C ALA A 158 2.87 19.35 28.46
N PRO A 159 2.87 18.76 27.24
CA PRO A 159 2.09 17.58 26.94
C PRO A 159 2.54 16.37 27.74
N SER A 160 1.55 15.56 28.12
CA SER A 160 1.75 14.34 28.87
C SER A 160 0.85 13.21 28.38
N ASP A 161 1.31 11.98 28.56
CA ASP A 161 0.55 10.78 28.25
C ASP A 161 1.01 9.59 29.11
N LYS A 162 0.19 8.54 29.11
CA LYS A 162 0.38 7.30 29.86
C LYS A 162 0.66 6.16 28.90
N PHE A 163 1.77 5.46 29.12
CA PHE A 163 2.20 4.34 28.30
C PHE A 163 2.23 3.04 29.10
N TYR A 164 1.85 1.95 28.43
CA TYR A 164 2.00 0.59 28.94
C TYR A 164 3.07 -0.13 28.14
N VAL A 165 4.19 -0.45 28.78
CA VAL A 165 5.25 -1.27 28.19
C VAL A 165 5.08 -2.70 28.67
N TRP A 166 4.66 -3.58 27.78
CA TRP A 166 4.50 -4.99 28.08
C TRP A 166 5.87 -5.67 28.14
N LEU A 167 6.22 -6.26 29.29
CA LEU A 167 7.47 -7.02 29.42
C LEU A 167 7.49 -8.24 28.49
N VAL A 168 6.31 -8.85 28.30
CA VAL A 168 6.07 -9.90 27.32
C VAL A 168 4.98 -9.44 26.38
N ARG A 169 5.34 -9.05 25.15
CA ARG A 169 4.37 -8.63 24.14
C ARG A 169 3.47 -9.81 23.74
N ARG A 170 2.19 -9.54 23.47
CA ARG A 170 1.33 -10.53 22.80
C ARG A 170 1.91 -10.86 21.43
N SER A 171 1.86 -12.12 21.04
CA SER A 171 2.22 -12.54 19.69
C SER A 171 1.33 -11.82 18.68
N ASN A 172 1.95 -11.17 17.71
CA ASN A 172 1.27 -10.60 16.56
C ASN A 172 1.24 -11.66 15.47
N TYR A 173 0.19 -12.50 15.44
CA TYR A 173 0.10 -13.63 14.51
C TYR A 173 0.22 -13.27 13.02
N GLN A 174 0.01 -12.01 12.63
CA GLN A 174 0.21 -11.57 11.25
C GLN A 174 1.68 -11.36 10.90
N ASN A 175 2.47 -10.89 11.88
CA ASN A 175 3.87 -10.50 11.68
C ASN A 175 4.87 -11.50 12.27
N ASP A 176 4.51 -12.19 13.36
CA ASP A 176 5.30 -13.23 14.03
C ASP A 176 5.08 -14.58 13.32
N LYS A 177 5.44 -14.64 12.03
CA LYS A 177 5.37 -15.87 11.24
C LYS A 177 6.63 -16.69 11.46
N ILE A 178 6.46 -17.88 12.03
CA ILE A 178 7.51 -18.88 12.09
C ILE A 178 7.48 -19.65 10.76
N TRP A 179 8.61 -19.67 10.06
CA TRP A 179 8.79 -20.45 8.84
C TRP A 179 9.49 -21.75 9.22
N ALA A 180 8.81 -22.89 9.08
CA ALA A 180 9.33 -24.22 9.38
C ALA A 180 8.90 -25.23 8.32
N LEU A 181 9.62 -26.35 8.20
CA LEU A 181 9.31 -27.42 7.24
C LEU A 181 8.16 -28.31 7.77
N GLY A 182 8.18 -28.59 9.07
CA GLY A 182 7.13 -29.26 9.83
C GLY A 182 6.82 -28.54 11.14
N VAL A 183 5.77 -28.98 11.83
CA VAL A 183 5.30 -28.38 13.09
C VAL A 183 6.15 -28.87 14.30
N GLU A 184 6.76 -30.03 14.13
CA GLU A 184 7.76 -30.68 14.99
C GLU A 184 9.13 -29.99 14.96
N ASP A 185 9.41 -29.16 13.94
CA ASP A 185 10.67 -28.39 13.83
C ASP A 185 10.61 -27.06 14.59
N ILE A 186 9.47 -26.73 15.20
CA ILE A 186 9.26 -25.50 15.98
C ILE A 186 9.47 -25.81 17.45
N GLU A 187 10.37 -25.09 18.11
CA GLU A 187 10.58 -25.21 19.56
C GLU A 187 9.27 -25.00 20.32
N GLU A 188 9.00 -25.82 21.36
CA GLU A 188 7.72 -25.77 22.07
C GLU A 188 7.43 -24.39 22.68
N ASP A 189 8.46 -23.69 23.17
CA ASP A 189 8.35 -22.34 23.74
C ASP A 189 8.06 -21.26 22.68
N GLU A 190 8.37 -21.52 21.41
CA GLU A 190 7.96 -20.67 20.29
C GLU A 190 6.56 -21.02 19.78
N ARG A 191 6.21 -22.31 19.82
CA ARG A 191 4.93 -22.85 19.36
C ARG A 191 3.78 -22.55 20.33
N TYR A 192 4.04 -22.64 21.63
CA TYR A 192 3.07 -22.49 22.70
C TYR A 192 3.57 -21.48 23.75
N ARG A 193 3.51 -20.19 23.42
CA ARG A 193 3.70 -19.16 24.45
C ARG A 193 2.48 -19.14 25.38
N GLU A 194 2.65 -19.61 26.61
CA GLU A 194 1.68 -19.39 27.67
C GLU A 194 1.52 -17.88 27.90
N MET A 195 0.38 -17.35 27.45
CA MET A 195 0.01 -15.98 27.80
C MET A 195 -0.62 -16.00 29.18
N GLY A 196 0.15 -15.59 30.19
CA GLY A 196 -0.41 -15.30 31.51
C GLY A 196 -1.60 -14.35 31.38
N GLN A 197 -2.71 -14.67 32.06
CA GLN A 197 -3.97 -13.91 32.00
C GLN A 197 -3.77 -12.44 32.41
N ASN A 198 -2.80 -12.18 33.30
CA ASN A 198 -2.36 -10.86 33.72
C ASN A 198 -0.95 -10.60 33.18
N GLN A 199 -0.85 -10.05 31.98
CA GLN A 199 0.45 -9.68 31.41
C GLN A 199 1.12 -8.61 32.28
N ILE A 200 2.38 -8.84 32.62
CA ILE A 200 3.17 -7.87 33.38
C ILE A 200 3.47 -6.69 32.45
N CYS A 201 2.90 -5.53 32.77
CA CYS A 201 3.19 -4.27 32.12
C CYS A 201 3.87 -3.31 33.09
N ILE A 202 4.81 -2.53 32.57
CA ILE A 202 5.32 -1.33 33.23
C ILE A 202 4.43 -0.18 32.78
N TRP A 203 3.85 0.53 33.73
CA TRP A 203 3.13 1.76 33.47
C TRP A 203 4.09 2.93 33.61
N ILE A 204 4.09 3.81 32.60
CA ILE A 204 4.98 4.95 32.53
C ILE A 204 4.13 6.19 32.25
N PHE A 205 4.23 7.19 33.12
CA PHE A 205 3.80 8.55 32.80
C PHE A 205 4.97 9.30 32.19
N ILE A 206 4.73 10.00 31.08
CA ILE A 206 5.73 10.82 30.42
C ILE A 206 5.14 12.21 30.23
N MET A 207 5.94 13.23 30.51
CA MET A 207 5.65 14.62 30.19
C MET A 207 6.91 15.26 29.64
N PHE A 208 6.78 16.06 28.60
CA PHE A 208 7.90 16.80 28.03
C PHE A 208 7.58 18.28 27.94
N THR A 209 8.60 19.10 28.11
CA THR A 209 8.58 20.52 27.78
C THR A 209 9.55 20.74 26.62
N CYS A 210 9.65 21.98 26.13
CA CYS A 210 10.70 22.35 25.17
C CYS A 210 12.14 22.20 25.71
N LYS A 211 12.34 22.11 27.04
CA LYS A 211 13.67 22.00 27.67
C LYS A 211 14.00 20.60 28.18
N ARG A 212 13.04 19.90 28.80
CA ARG A 212 13.30 18.68 29.59
C ARG A 212 12.18 17.65 29.49
N LEU A 213 12.51 16.43 29.88
CA LEU A 213 11.60 15.28 29.97
C LEU A 213 11.44 14.86 31.43
N LEU A 214 10.20 14.68 31.88
CA LEU A 214 9.84 14.01 33.11
C LEU A 214 9.25 12.63 32.76
N TRP A 215 9.68 11.60 33.47
CA TRP A 215 9.06 10.29 33.38
C TRP A 215 8.92 9.68 34.77
N LEU A 216 7.82 8.97 35.00
CA LEU A 216 7.50 8.32 36.27
C LEU A 216 7.06 6.89 35.98
N ILE A 217 7.72 5.92 36.63
CA ILE A 217 7.27 4.53 36.63
C ILE A 217 6.40 4.33 37.86
N LYS A 218 5.24 3.72 37.65
CA LYS A 218 4.36 3.36 38.75
C LYS A 218 4.83 2.09 39.44
N ASP A 219 4.74 2.08 40.76
CA ASP A 219 5.16 0.93 41.56
C ASP A 219 4.23 -0.27 41.35
N LYS A 220 4.81 -1.46 41.49
CA LYS A 220 4.11 -2.72 41.25
C LYS A 220 2.96 -2.88 42.26
N GLY A 221 1.73 -2.99 41.73
CA GLY A 221 0.53 -3.30 42.53
C GLY A 221 -0.27 -2.08 42.96
N GLU A 222 0.19 -0.85 42.70
CA GLU A 222 -0.63 0.34 42.93
C GLU A 222 -1.79 0.40 41.92
N ALA A 223 -2.91 1.04 42.29
CA ALA A 223 -4.00 1.37 41.37
C ALA A 223 -3.79 2.79 40.80
N CYS A 224 -4.16 3.04 39.54
CA CYS A 224 -4.01 4.37 38.94
C CYS A 224 -5.28 5.20 39.18
N THR A 225 -5.60 5.39 40.46
CA THR A 225 -6.79 6.15 40.87
C THR A 225 -6.61 7.64 40.58
N GLY A 226 -7.71 8.40 40.62
CA GLY A 226 -7.64 9.86 40.54
C GLY A 226 -6.77 10.47 41.66
N GLU A 227 -6.82 9.88 42.86
CA GLU A 227 -5.99 10.27 44.00
C GLU A 227 -4.50 10.02 43.73
N TYR A 228 -4.16 8.86 43.16
CA TYR A 228 -2.78 8.58 42.75
C TYR A 228 -2.27 9.60 41.73
N PHE A 229 -3.10 9.91 40.72
CA PHE A 229 -2.75 10.91 39.71
C PHE A 229 -2.57 12.29 40.34
N HIS A 230 -3.48 12.73 41.20
CA HIS A 230 -3.38 14.03 41.87
C HIS A 230 -2.17 14.13 42.81
N ASP A 231 -1.98 13.17 43.70
CA ASP A 231 -0.99 13.29 44.77
C ASP A 231 0.41 12.91 44.29
N ARG A 232 0.54 11.76 43.61
CA ARG A 232 1.83 11.26 43.15
C ARG A 232 2.27 11.92 41.85
N ILE A 233 1.40 11.99 40.85
CA ILE A 233 1.81 12.52 39.54
C ILE A 233 1.84 14.05 39.58
N LEU A 234 0.73 14.70 39.93
CA LEU A 234 0.65 16.17 39.85
C LEU A 234 1.42 16.85 40.98
N THR A 235 1.03 16.61 42.23
CA THR A 235 1.51 17.37 43.39
C THR A 235 2.98 17.10 43.70
N GLN A 236 3.41 15.82 43.68
CA GLN A 236 4.77 15.46 44.05
C GLN A 236 5.80 15.61 42.92
N ASN A 237 5.37 15.54 41.65
CA ASN A 237 6.31 15.45 40.52
C ASN A 237 6.08 16.54 39.46
N VAL A 238 4.91 16.63 38.84
CA VAL A 238 4.67 17.55 37.71
C VAL A 238 4.76 19.02 38.14
N ILE A 239 4.04 19.42 39.19
CA ILE A 239 4.01 20.83 39.63
C ILE A 239 5.41 21.29 40.05
N PRO A 240 6.16 20.58 40.91
CA PRO A 240 7.54 20.95 41.24
C PRO A 240 8.47 20.99 40.03
N PHE A 241 8.28 20.08 39.07
CA PHE A 241 9.07 20.03 37.85
C PHE A 241 8.83 21.26 36.97
N LEU A 242 7.57 21.67 36.78
CA LEU A 242 7.19 22.82 35.95
C LEU A 242 7.52 24.17 36.61
N ASN A 243 7.47 24.23 37.95
CA ASN A 243 7.86 25.42 38.72
C ASN A 243 9.38 25.70 38.74
N ASN A 244 10.16 24.96 37.96
CA ASN A 244 11.61 25.14 37.84
C ASN A 244 11.96 25.74 36.47
N GLU A 245 12.57 26.92 36.47
CA GLU A 245 13.00 27.66 35.27
C GLU A 245 14.03 26.90 34.40
N GLU A 246 14.71 25.89 34.94
CA GLU A 246 15.58 24.99 34.15
C GLU A 246 14.79 23.99 33.30
N ASN A 247 13.54 23.72 33.68
CA ASN A 247 12.69 22.69 33.07
C ASN A 247 11.59 23.28 32.16
N ALA A 248 11.16 24.52 32.37
CA ALA A 248 10.19 25.22 31.54
C ALA A 248 10.75 26.58 31.07
N ILE A 249 10.28 27.15 29.94
CA ILE A 249 10.72 28.49 29.50
C ILE A 249 10.29 29.54 30.51
N ASP A 250 9.00 29.59 30.79
CA ASP A 250 8.39 30.43 31.80
C ASP A 250 7.40 29.56 32.60
N PRO A 251 7.71 29.24 33.88
CA PRO A 251 6.81 28.49 34.75
C PRO A 251 5.40 29.07 34.87
N ASP A 252 5.24 30.39 34.77
CA ASP A 252 3.95 31.06 34.93
C ASP A 252 3.06 30.97 33.68
N GLU A 253 3.66 30.64 32.53
CA GLU A 253 2.96 30.52 31.24
C GLU A 253 2.79 29.07 30.76
N VAL A 254 3.30 28.08 31.51
CA VAL A 254 3.20 26.67 31.10
C VAL A 254 1.74 26.21 31.03
N THR A 255 1.39 25.64 29.88
CA THR A 255 0.10 24.95 29.69
C THR A 255 0.30 23.43 29.74
N PHE A 256 -0.16 22.81 30.82
CA PHE A 256 -0.16 21.35 30.97
C PHE A 256 -1.27 20.72 30.13
N VAL A 257 -0.91 19.76 29.26
CA VAL A 257 -1.86 19.08 28.37
C VAL A 257 -1.90 17.58 28.68
N HIS A 258 -3.08 17.04 28.89
CA HIS A 258 -3.29 15.61 29.15
C HIS A 258 -4.62 15.11 28.57
N ASP A 259 -4.81 13.79 28.55
CA ASP A 259 -6.02 13.15 28.04
C ASP A 259 -7.23 13.34 28.99
N ASN A 260 -8.44 13.42 28.43
CA ASN A 260 -9.67 13.51 29.22
C ASN A 260 -10.20 12.11 29.64
N VAL A 261 -9.31 11.14 29.84
CA VAL A 261 -9.71 9.80 30.23
C VAL A 261 -9.93 9.78 31.75
N PRO A 262 -11.10 9.31 32.23
CA PRO A 262 -11.35 9.17 33.66
C PRO A 262 -10.26 8.28 34.29
N CYS A 263 -9.70 8.73 35.41
CA CYS A 263 -8.85 7.84 36.21
C CYS A 263 -9.74 6.74 36.79
N MET A 264 -9.43 5.48 36.46
CA MET A 264 -10.18 4.29 36.89
C MET A 264 -9.70 3.75 38.23
#